data_AF-A0A842XW16-F1
#
_entry.id   AF-A0A842XW16-F1
#
_cell.length_a   1.000
_cell.length_b   1.000
_cell.length_c   1.000
_cell.angle_alpha   90.00
_cell.angle_beta   90.00
_cell.angle_gamma   90.00
#
_symmetry.space_group_name_H-M   'P 1'
#
loop_
_entity.id
_entity.type
_entity.pdbx_description
1 polymer ?
#
loop_
_entity_poly.entity_id
_entity_poly.type
_entity_poly.pdbx_seq_one_letter_code
_entity_poly.pdbx_strand_id
1 'polypeptide(L)' 'MTLIKPIIFKKGGKKRCGKGFSREELKKARLSLREALKLSIPIDSRRKTIHEENVNTIKNFLKSKKKASKPKKRRKSKS' A
#
# COMPACT_ATOMS: atom_id res chain seq x y z
N MET A 1 15.81 4.51 1.59
CA MET A 1 15.49 3.64 0.43
C MET A 1 14.01 3.28 0.45
N THR A 2 13.23 3.66 -0.56
CA THR A 2 11.84 3.21 -0.72
C THR A 2 11.80 1.78 -1.27
N LEU A 3 11.14 0.87 -0.55
CA LEU A 3 11.09 -0.57 -0.88
C LEU A 3 10.06 -0.94 -1.95
N ILE A 4 9.00 -0.14 -2.10
CA ILE A 4 7.93 -0.38 -3.07
C ILE A 4 7.49 0.93 -3.70
N LYS A 5 7.25 0.91 -5.02
CA LYS A 5 6.77 2.04 -5.80
C LYS A 5 5.39 1.72 -6.39
N PRO A 6 4.43 2.65 -6.37
CA PRO A 6 3.15 2.48 -7.04
C PRO A 6 3.31 2.58 -8.56
N ILE A 7 2.58 1.77 -9.27
CA ILE A 7 2.43 1.83 -10.73
C ILE A 7 1.19 2.67 -11.04
N ILE A 8 1.36 3.68 -11.90
CA ILE A 8 0.27 4.53 -12.38
C ILE A 8 0.14 4.32 -13.88
N PHE A 9 -1.10 4.12 -14.33
CA PHE A 9 -1.45 3.98 -15.73
C PHE A 9 -1.88 5.33 -16.30
N LYS A 10 -1.26 5.75 -17.41
CA LYS A 10 -1.74 6.87 -18.22
C LYS A 10 -2.68 6.37 -19.32
N LYS A 11 -3.53 7.28 -19.84
CA LYS A 11 -4.24 7.07 -21.11
C LYS A 11 -3.18 6.74 -22.20
N GLY A 12 -3.34 5.59 -22.85
CA GLY A 12 -2.36 5.06 -23.82
C GLY A 12 -1.45 3.93 -23.30
N GLY A 13 -1.77 3.29 -22.17
CA GLY A 13 -1.09 2.06 -21.72
C GLY A 13 0.30 2.25 -21.11
N LYS A 14 0.84 3.47 -21.10
CA LYS A 14 2.14 3.77 -20.49
C LYS A 14 2.05 3.67 -18.97
N LYS A 15 2.87 2.79 -18.40
CA LYS A 15 3.06 2.62 -16.95
C LYS A 15 4.15 3.57 -16.45
N ARG A 16 3.92 4.25 -15.33
CA ARG A 16 4.95 5.06 -14.66
C ARG A 16 5.00 4.75 -13.17
N CYS A 17 6.18 4.89 -12.58
CA CYS A 17 6.35 4.87 -11.13
C CYS A 17 5.81 6.17 -10.53
N GLY A 18 4.78 6.07 -9.69
CA GLY A 18 4.25 7.20 -8.94
C GLY A 18 5.09 7.57 -7.72
N LYS A 19 4.80 8.73 -7.12
CA LYS A 19 5.48 9.20 -5.91
C LYS A 19 5.10 8.40 -4.66
N GLY A 20 3.84 7.98 -4.55
CA GLY A 20 3.33 7.23 -3.39
C GLY A 20 1.97 6.57 -3.61
N PHE A 21 1.63 5.63 -2.73
CA PHE A 21 0.35 4.90 -2.76
C PHE A 21 -0.79 5.79 -2.27
N SER A 22 -1.97 5.62 -2.87
CA SER A 22 -3.17 6.33 -2.43
C SER A 22 -3.61 5.85 -1.05
N ARG A 23 -4.29 6.74 -0.31
CA ARG A 23 -4.93 6.40 0.97
C ARG A 23 -5.93 5.25 0.83
N GLU A 24 -6.64 5.17 -0.30
CA GLU A 24 -7.62 4.13 -0.57
C GLU A 24 -6.96 2.78 -0.88
N GLU A 25 -5.85 2.78 -1.63
CA GLU A 25 -5.04 1.59 -1.90
C GLU A 25 -4.53 0.96 -0.60
N LEU A 26 -4.01 1.80 0.31
CA LEU A 26 -3.55 1.36 1.63
C LEU A 26 -4.70 0.81 2.49
N LYS A 27 -5.87 1.47 2.47
CA LYS A 27 -7.07 1.00 3.19
C LYS A 27 -7.53 -0.37 2.68
N LYS A 28 -7.55 -0.59 1.34
CA LYS A 28 -7.91 -1.88 0.71
C LYS A 28 -6.87 -2.97 1.01
N ALA A 29 -5.60 -2.59 1.18
CA ALA A 29 -4.54 -3.47 1.66
C ALA A 29 -4.54 -3.72 3.18
N ARG A 30 -5.56 -3.22 3.91
CA ARG A 30 -5.66 -3.27 5.39
C ARG A 30 -4.47 -2.64 6.12
N LEU A 31 -3.91 -1.58 5.54
CA LEU A 31 -2.75 -0.86 6.04
C LEU A 31 -3.18 0.53 6.51
N SER A 32 -2.87 0.89 7.76
CA SER A 32 -3.10 2.25 8.24
C SER A 32 -1.98 3.19 7.78
N LEU A 33 -2.27 4.49 7.66
CA LEU A 33 -1.26 5.50 7.28
C LEU A 33 -0.05 5.49 8.23
N ARG A 34 -0.28 5.30 9.52
CA ARG A 34 0.80 5.21 10.53
C ARG A 34 1.66 3.97 10.34
N GLU A 35 1.06 2.82 10.03
CA GLU A 35 1.80 1.59 9.72
C GLU A 35 2.56 1.72 8.40
N ALA A 36 1.98 2.38 7.39
CA ALA A 36 2.63 2.64 6.11
C ALA A 36 3.92 3.48 6.30
N LEU A 37 3.84 4.55 7.09
CA LEU A 37 5.00 5.38 7.43
C LEU A 37 6.08 4.60 8.17
N LYS A 38 5.71 3.78 9.17
CA LYS A 38 6.66 2.88 9.86
C LYS A 38 7.34 1.89 8.92
N LEU A 39 6.62 1.45 7.89
CA LEU A 39 7.12 0.53 6.86
C LEU A 39 7.88 1.26 5.74
N SER A 40 8.08 2.58 5.84
CA SER A 40 8.70 3.42 4.80
C SER A 40 7.98 3.31 3.44
N ILE A 41 6.65 3.14 3.48
CA ILE A 41 5.81 3.11 2.29
C ILE A 41 5.45 4.57 1.96
N PRO A 42 5.77 5.06 0.74
CA PRO A 42 5.43 6.42 0.35
C PRO A 42 3.93 6.57 0.16
N ILE A 43 3.35 7.65 0.68
CA ILE A 43 1.91 7.92 0.64
C ILE A 43 1.67 9.15 -0.23
N ASP A 44 0.75 9.04 -1.18
CA ASP A 44 0.25 10.15 -2.00
C ASP A 44 -1.23 10.36 -1.69
N SER A 45 -1.51 11.20 -0.69
CA SER A 45 -2.87 11.53 -0.24
C SER A 45 -3.69 12.30 -1.26
N ARG A 46 -3.05 12.93 -2.26
CA ARG A 46 -3.72 13.74 -3.29
C ARG A 46 -4.37 12.89 -4.38
N ARG A 47 -3.95 11.63 -4.53
CA ARG A 47 -4.44 10.71 -5.57
C ARG A 47 -5.67 9.94 -5.07
N LYS A 48 -6.81 10.11 -5.74
CA LYS A 48 -8.06 9.37 -5.47
C LYS A 48 -8.23 8.12 -6.35
N THR A 49 -7.28 7.81 -7.22
CA THR A 49 -7.37 6.62 -8.08
C THR A 49 -6.86 5.38 -7.35
N ILE A 50 -7.61 4.28 -7.49
CA ILE A 50 -7.27 2.98 -6.96
C ILE A 50 -6.84 2.08 -8.12
N HIS A 51 -5.63 1.52 -8.04
CA HIS A 51 -5.21 0.46 -8.95
C HIS A 51 -5.03 -0.85 -8.19
N GLU A 52 -5.64 -1.92 -8.68
CA GLU A 52 -5.59 -3.22 -7.99
C GLU A 52 -4.19 -3.86 -8.01
N GLU A 53 -3.41 -3.63 -9.08
CA GLU A 53 -1.99 -4.02 -9.13
C GLU A 53 -1.23 -3.47 -7.91
N ASN A 54 -1.41 -2.18 -7.58
CA ASN A 54 -0.75 -1.55 -6.43
C ASN A 54 -1.18 -2.16 -5.09
N VAL A 55 -2.47 -2.47 -4.94
CA VAL A 55 -3.00 -3.12 -3.75
C VAL A 55 -2.39 -4.52 -3.58
N ASN A 56 -2.23 -5.26 -4.67
CA ASN A 56 -1.57 -6.57 -4.66
C ASN A 56 -0.08 -6.44 -4.34
N THR A 57 0.62 -5.44 -4.86
CA THR A 57 2.02 -5.16 -4.49
C THR A 57 2.17 -4.92 -2.99
N ILE A 58 1.29 -4.09 -2.39
CA ILE A 58 1.29 -3.84 -0.95
C ILE A 58 1.02 -5.13 -0.17
N LYS A 59 0.02 -5.92 -0.58
CA LYS A 59 -0.31 -7.20 0.07
C LYS A 59 0.85 -8.19 0.00
N ASN A 60 1.52 -8.29 -1.15
CA ASN A 60 2.64 -9.21 -1.32
C ASN A 60 3.84 -8.78 -0.48
N PHE A 61 4.14 -7.47 -0.46
CA PHE A 61 5.17 -6.90 0.42
C PHE A 61 4.87 -7.18 1.90
N LEU A 62 3.61 -7.00 2.32
CA LEU A 62 3.18 -7.36 3.67
C LEU A 62 3.36 -8.84 3.96
N LYS A 63 3.04 -9.73 3.03
CA LYS A 63 3.21 -11.20 3.18
C LYS A 63 4.69 -11.56 3.38
N SER A 64 5.59 -10.94 2.62
CA SER A 64 7.04 -11.13 2.78
C SER A 64 7.55 -10.61 4.13
N LYS A 65 7.10 -9.43 4.58
CA LYS A 65 7.39 -8.91 5.94
C LYS A 65 6.82 -9.79 7.05
N LYS A 66 5.61 -10.36 6.84
CA LYS A 66 4.92 -11.27 7.77
C LYS A 66 5.69 -12.56 8.03
N LYS A 67 6.36 -13.09 6.99
CA LYS A 67 7.20 -14.29 7.13
C LYS A 67 8.39 -14.05 8.07
N ALA A 68 8.89 -12.82 8.16
CA ALA A 68 9.95 -12.43 9.09
C ALA A 68 9.43 -12.01 10.48
N SER A 69 8.15 -11.68 10.62
CA SER A 69 7.55 -11.33 11.91
C SER A 69 6.04 -11.64 11.92
N LYS A 70 5.64 -12.67 12.68
CA LYS A 70 4.23 -13.00 12.96
C LYS A 70 3.48 -11.70 13.33
N PRO A 71 2.34 -11.34 12.73
CA PRO A 71 1.64 -10.14 13.13
C PRO A 71 0.72 -10.47 14.29
N LYS A 72 0.91 -9.71 15.36
CA LYS A 72 -0.11 -9.53 16.38
C LYS A 72 -1.38 -8.95 15.75
N LYS A 73 -2.48 -9.63 16.06
CA LYS A 73 -3.89 -9.24 15.92
C LYS A 73 -4.09 -7.74 16.07
N ARG A 74 -4.92 -7.16 15.19
CA ARG A 74 -5.84 -6.09 15.60
C ARG A 74 -7.26 -6.49 15.22
N ARG A 75 -7.89 -7.20 16.16
CA ARG A 75 -9.35 -7.30 16.27
C ARG A 75 -9.86 -5.86 16.37
N LYS A 76 -10.75 -5.45 15.47
CA LYS A 76 -11.72 -4.41 15.84
C LYS A 76 -13.01 -5.16 16.15
N SER A 77 -13.23 -5.35 17.44
CA SER A 77 -14.47 -5.76 18.06
C SER A 77 -15.00 -4.58 18.87
N LYS A 78 -16.33 -4.54 18.99
CA LYS A 78 -17.22 -3.63 19.76
C LYS A 78 -17.69 -2.41 18.97
N SER A 79 -18.99 -2.09 18.91
CA SER A 79 -20.19 -2.58 19.62
C SER A 79 -21.36 -2.65 18.66
#